data_AF-A0A925DVP0-F1
#
_entry.id   AF-A0A925DVP0-F1
#
_cell.length_a   1.000
_cell.length_b   1.000
_cell.length_c   1.000
_cell.angle_alpha   90.00
_cell.angle_beta   90.00
_cell.angle_gamma   90.00
#
_symmetry.space_group_name_H-M   'P 1'
#
loop_
_entity.id
_entity.type
_entity.pdbx_description
1 polymer ?
#
loop_
_entity_poly.entity_id
_entity_poly.type
_entity_poly.pdbx_seq_one_letter_code
_entity_poly.pdbx_strand_id
1 'polypeptide(L)'
;MNDFAFYFDIGWKHIISADALDHQLFILALSAIYLLQNWKQVLVLVTAFTIGHSLTLFLSAFAVISIKSEWVEFFIPLTIVITALLNFTQKDFTLPSWRLNYFLALAFGLVHGLGFANNIRFMLASDQGIALPLFGFNVGLEAGQILVVAFILLMSYALVNKAGLPRKWWVGSLSAIAMMIGAYICLERWPF
;
A
#
# COMPACT_ATOMS: atom_id res chain seq x y z
N MET A 1 -2.54 -2.07 27.95
CA MET A 1 -3.15 -2.68 26.74
C MET A 1 -2.50 -4.05 26.57
N ASN A 2 -3.20 -5.07 26.07
CA ASN A 2 -2.54 -6.31 25.67
C ASN A 2 -1.49 -5.97 24.58
N ASP A 3 -0.29 -6.54 24.64
CA ASP A 3 0.81 -6.25 23.71
C ASP A 3 0.33 -6.35 22.26
N PHE A 4 -0.47 -7.37 21.92
CA PHE A 4 -1.09 -7.50 20.61
C PHE A 4 -1.92 -6.28 20.19
N ALA A 5 -2.80 -5.79 21.07
CA ALA A 5 -3.70 -4.68 20.77
C ALA A 5 -2.93 -3.36 20.57
N PHE A 6 -1.81 -3.19 21.28
CA PHE A 6 -0.91 -2.06 21.09
C PHE A 6 -0.27 -2.09 19.69
N TYR A 7 0.31 -3.23 19.30
CA TYR A 7 0.92 -3.35 17.97
C TYR A 7 -0.09 -3.32 16.83
N PHE A 8 -1.29 -3.87 17.04
CA PHE A 8 -2.42 -3.73 16.11
C PHE A 8 -2.76 -2.26 15.88
N ASP A 9 -2.86 -1.44 16.93
CA ASP A 9 -3.16 -0.01 16.80
C ASP A 9 -2.06 0.74 16.04
N ILE A 10 -0.79 0.37 16.23
CA ILE A 10 0.33 0.92 15.44
C ILE A 10 0.18 0.57 13.96
N GLY A 11 -0.08 -0.70 13.64
CA GLY A 11 -0.28 -1.14 12.25
C GLY A 11 -1.50 -0.50 11.59
N TRP A 12 -2.59 -0.34 12.34
CA TRP A 12 -3.79 0.36 11.90
C TRP A 12 -3.52 1.82 11.58
N LYS A 13 -2.85 2.54 12.50
CA LYS A 13 -2.48 3.95 12.30
C LYS A 13 -1.48 4.12 11.17
N HIS A 14 -0.60 3.14 10.93
CA HIS A 14 0.33 3.12 9.80
C HIS A 14 -0.38 3.13 8.43
N ILE A 15 -1.68 2.83 8.37
CA ILE A 15 -2.48 2.93 7.14
C ILE A 15 -3.51 4.06 7.19
N ILE A 16 -4.16 4.27 8.33
CA ILE A 16 -5.30 5.20 8.43
C ILE A 16 -4.87 6.64 8.74
N SER A 17 -3.67 6.87 9.30
CA SER A 17 -3.22 8.22 9.64
C SER A 17 -2.97 9.08 8.40
N ALA A 18 -2.95 10.40 8.58
CA ALA A 18 -2.58 11.33 7.53
C ALA A 18 -1.09 11.24 7.16
N ASP A 19 -0.24 10.74 8.06
CA ASP A 19 1.19 10.52 7.78
C ASP A 19 1.43 9.33 6.85
N ALA A 20 0.41 8.46 6.70
CA ALA A 20 0.43 7.26 5.87
C ALA A 20 -0.08 7.49 4.44
N LEU A 21 -0.06 8.73 3.94
CA LEU A 21 -0.58 9.09 2.62
C LEU A 21 0.00 8.20 1.50
N ASP A 22 1.27 7.81 1.58
CA ASP A 22 1.90 6.93 0.59
C ASP A 22 1.14 5.60 0.41
N HIS A 23 0.75 4.96 1.52
CA HIS A 23 0.01 3.69 1.48
C HIS A 23 -1.40 3.89 0.94
N GLN A 24 -2.07 4.96 1.34
CA GLN A 24 -3.43 5.27 0.89
C GLN A 24 -3.46 5.57 -0.61
N LEU A 25 -2.53 6.37 -1.11
CA LEU A 25 -2.38 6.70 -2.53
C LEU A 25 -2.00 5.47 -3.35
N PHE A 26 -1.14 4.61 -2.82
CA PHE A 26 -0.81 3.33 -3.44
C PHE A 26 -2.04 2.43 -3.59
N ILE A 27 -2.79 2.22 -2.50
CA ILE A 27 -4.03 1.42 -2.52
C ILE A 27 -5.07 2.04 -3.44
N LEU A 28 -5.18 3.37 -3.47
CA LEU A 28 -6.05 4.11 -4.38
C LEU A 28 -5.70 3.81 -5.84
N ALA A 29 -4.43 3.95 -6.22
CA ALA A 29 -3.96 3.68 -7.57
C ALA A 29 -4.15 2.20 -7.94
N LEU A 30 -3.77 1.27 -7.06
CA LEU A 30 -3.90 -0.17 -7.29
C LEU A 30 -5.36 -0.60 -7.45
N SER A 31 -6.26 -0.05 -6.64
CA SER A 31 -7.68 -0.44 -6.60
C SER A 31 -8.54 0.28 -7.64
N ALA A 32 -8.05 1.40 -8.20
CA ALA A 32 -8.83 2.24 -9.13
C ALA A 32 -9.41 1.45 -10.31
N ILE A 33 -8.65 0.49 -10.84
CA ILE A 33 -9.05 -0.35 -11.98
C ILE A 33 -10.07 -1.42 -11.62
N TYR A 34 -10.35 -1.66 -10.34
CA TYR A 34 -11.25 -2.73 -9.89
C TYR A 34 -12.64 -2.19 -9.53
N LEU A 35 -13.67 -3.00 -9.76
CA LEU A 35 -15.04 -2.73 -9.32
C LEU A 35 -15.39 -3.63 -8.14
N LEU A 36 -16.50 -3.35 -7.45
CA LEU A 36 -16.95 -4.12 -6.30
C LEU A 36 -17.06 -5.64 -6.57
N GLN A 37 -17.39 -6.04 -7.80
CA GLN A 37 -17.45 -7.44 -8.22
C GLN A 37 -16.08 -8.16 -8.13
N ASN A 38 -14.98 -7.40 -8.15
CA ASN A 38 -13.61 -7.90 -8.09
C ASN A 38 -13.00 -7.88 -6.68
N TRP A 39 -13.83 -7.77 -5.62
CA TRP A 39 -13.34 -7.63 -4.24
C TRP A 39 -12.35 -8.72 -3.83
N LYS A 40 -12.55 -9.98 -4.26
CA LYS A 40 -11.63 -11.10 -3.95
C LYS A 40 -10.24 -10.86 -4.54
N GLN A 41 -10.19 -10.37 -5.78
CA GLN A 41 -8.93 -10.07 -6.45
C GLN A 41 -8.19 -8.95 -5.72
N VAL A 42 -8.90 -7.89 -5.31
CA VAL A 42 -8.27 -6.77 -4.60
C VAL A 42 -7.77 -7.20 -3.21
N LEU A 43 -8.51 -8.04 -2.49
CA LEU A 43 -8.04 -8.62 -1.23
C LEU A 43 -6.73 -9.38 -1.43
N VAL A 44 -6.64 -10.24 -2.46
CA VAL A 44 -5.40 -10.96 -2.77
C VAL A 44 -4.23 -10.01 -3.03
N LEU A 45 -4.47 -8.86 -3.68
CA LEU A 45 -3.43 -7.86 -3.94
C LEU A 45 -2.98 -7.15 -2.65
N VAL A 46 -3.92 -6.78 -1.79
CA VAL A 46 -3.62 -6.16 -0.48
C VAL A 46 -2.83 -7.12 0.41
N THR A 47 -3.23 -8.39 0.44
CA THR A 47 -2.49 -9.42 1.17
C THR A 47 -1.10 -9.64 0.56
N ALA A 48 -0.96 -9.62 -0.77
CA ALA A 48 0.35 -9.71 -1.43
C ALA A 48 1.28 -8.55 -1.05
N PHE A 49 0.74 -7.34 -0.99
CA PHE A 49 1.44 -6.16 -0.48
C PHE A 49 1.85 -6.36 0.98
N THR A 50 0.93 -6.81 1.84
CA THR A 50 1.20 -7.08 3.26
C THR A 50 2.31 -8.11 3.42
N ILE A 51 2.31 -9.18 2.62
CA ILE A 51 3.35 -10.22 2.63
C ILE A 51 4.71 -9.62 2.27
N GLY A 52 4.80 -8.85 1.17
CA GLY A 52 6.03 -8.17 0.78
C GLY A 52 6.52 -7.22 1.86
N HIS A 53 5.63 -6.38 2.38
CA HIS A 53 5.93 -5.42 3.45
C HIS A 53 6.44 -6.10 4.72
N SER A 54 5.75 -7.17 5.15
CA SER A 54 6.13 -7.96 6.32
C SER A 54 7.52 -8.58 6.16
N LEU A 55 7.84 -9.06 4.96
CA LEU A 55 9.13 -9.70 4.68
C LEU A 55 10.28 -8.71 4.82
N THR A 56 10.21 -7.53 4.19
CA THR A 56 11.29 -6.54 4.32
C THR A 56 11.36 -5.94 5.71
N LEU A 57 10.23 -5.74 6.39
CA LEU A 57 10.22 -5.37 7.80
C LEU A 57 10.97 -6.37 8.68
N PHE A 58 10.68 -7.65 8.52
CA PHE A 58 11.36 -8.72 9.25
C PHE A 58 12.86 -8.74 8.93
N LEU A 59 13.24 -8.68 7.65
CA LEU A 59 14.65 -8.69 7.25
C LEU A 59 15.42 -7.46 7.76
N SER A 60 14.80 -6.28 7.77
CA SER A 60 15.40 -5.06 8.29
C SER A 60 15.47 -5.02 9.81
N ALA A 61 14.52 -5.65 10.50
CA ALA A 61 14.54 -5.81 11.95
C ALA A 61 15.76 -6.62 12.43
N PHE A 62 16.10 -7.69 11.70
CA PHE A 62 17.30 -8.51 11.97
C PHE A 62 18.58 -7.96 11.30
N ALA A 63 18.54 -6.74 10.77
CA ALA A 63 19.65 -6.10 10.07
C ALA A 63 20.24 -6.93 8.90
N VAL A 64 19.44 -7.82 8.30
CA VAL A 64 19.84 -8.61 7.12
C VAL A 64 19.89 -7.72 5.88
N ILE A 65 18.98 -6.75 5.78
CA ILE A 65 18.93 -5.77 4.69
C ILE A 65 18.96 -4.37 5.29
N SER A 66 19.89 -3.55 4.80
CA SER A 66 20.00 -2.13 5.12
C SER A 66 20.19 -1.33 3.83
N ILE A 67 19.20 -0.49 3.51
CA ILE A 67 19.22 0.43 2.38
C ILE A 67 19.11 1.83 2.97
N LYS A 68 19.80 2.81 2.37
CA LYS A 68 19.74 4.22 2.81
C LYS A 68 18.30 4.74 2.72
N SER A 69 17.85 5.42 3.79
CA SER A 69 16.46 5.92 3.90
C SER A 69 16.07 6.80 2.72
N GLU A 70 16.95 7.69 2.28
CA GLU A 70 16.76 8.60 1.13
C GLU A 70 16.27 7.86 -0.13
N TRP A 71 16.89 6.71 -0.45
CA TRP A 71 16.50 5.92 -1.61
C TRP A 71 15.16 5.22 -1.42
N VAL A 72 14.89 4.71 -0.22
CA VAL A 72 13.62 4.05 0.09
C VAL A 72 12.47 5.05 0.04
N GLU A 73 12.65 6.20 0.67
CA GLU A 73 11.73 7.32 0.72
C GLU A 73 11.41 7.90 -0.66
N PHE A 74 12.37 7.85 -1.58
CA PHE A 74 12.18 8.16 -3.00
C PHE A 74 11.42 7.06 -3.75
N PHE A 75 11.78 5.79 -3.54
CA PHE A 75 11.17 4.70 -4.29
C PHE A 75 9.71 4.45 -3.92
N ILE A 76 9.32 4.68 -2.65
CA ILE A 76 7.92 4.57 -2.21
C ILE A 76 6.96 5.38 -3.11
N PRO A 77 7.06 6.71 -3.23
CA PRO A 77 6.18 7.50 -4.09
C PRO A 77 6.40 7.20 -5.57
N LEU A 78 7.60 6.79 -5.99
CA LEU A 78 7.82 6.36 -7.37
C LEU A 78 6.96 5.14 -7.74
N THR A 79 6.78 4.18 -6.83
CA THR A 79 5.89 3.03 -7.09
C THR A 79 4.43 3.44 -7.28
N ILE A 80 3.98 4.51 -6.59
CA ILE A 80 2.63 5.09 -6.75
C ILE A 80 2.49 5.69 -8.15
N VAL A 81 3.47 6.49 -8.57
CA VAL A 81 3.51 7.10 -9.91
C VAL A 81 3.49 6.04 -10.99
N ILE A 82 4.31 4.99 -10.86
CA ILE A 82 4.35 3.86 -11.80
C ILE A 82 2.99 3.17 -11.87
N THR A 83 2.36 2.87 -10.72
CA THR A 83 1.06 2.21 -10.67
C THR A 83 -0.03 3.04 -11.36
N ALA A 84 -0.07 4.34 -11.06
CA ALA A 84 -1.00 5.25 -11.70
C ALA A 84 -0.77 5.38 -13.21
N LEU A 85 0.49 5.42 -13.65
CA LEU A 85 0.83 5.45 -15.09
C LEU A 85 0.37 4.18 -15.81
N LEU A 86 0.57 3.01 -15.19
CA LEU A 86 0.12 1.73 -15.74
C LEU A 86 -1.40 1.72 -15.93
N ASN A 87 -2.17 2.33 -15.03
CA ASN A 87 -3.63 2.42 -15.17
C ASN A 87 -4.07 3.19 -16.42
N PHE A 88 -3.33 4.22 -16.85
CA PHE A 88 -3.67 4.97 -18.07
C PHE A 88 -3.47 4.15 -19.36
N THR A 89 -2.67 3.09 -19.31
CA THR A 89 -2.42 2.22 -20.48
C THR A 89 -3.45 1.11 -20.64
N GLN A 90 -4.35 0.92 -19.66
CA GLN A 90 -5.42 -0.07 -19.65
C GLN A 90 -6.58 0.37 -20.55
N LYS A 91 -6.63 -0.12 -21.80
CA LYS A 91 -7.65 0.30 -22.79
C LYS A 91 -9.06 -0.23 -22.52
N ASP A 92 -9.19 -1.50 -22.14
CA ASP A 92 -10.50 -2.14 -21.92
C ASP A 92 -10.75 -2.46 -20.44
N PHE A 93 -9.81 -2.08 -19.57
CA PHE A 93 -9.74 -2.58 -18.18
C PHE A 93 -9.92 -4.10 -18.09
N THR A 94 -9.58 -4.80 -19.18
CA THR A 94 -9.38 -6.23 -19.21
C THR A 94 -8.24 -6.47 -18.26
N LEU A 95 -8.52 -7.27 -17.24
CA LEU A 95 -7.58 -7.47 -16.15
C LEU A 95 -6.23 -7.86 -16.78
N PRO A 96 -5.14 -7.09 -16.57
CA PRO A 96 -3.82 -7.56 -16.93
C PRO A 96 -3.64 -8.93 -16.26
N SER A 97 -2.81 -9.81 -16.84
CA SER A 97 -2.55 -11.13 -16.26
C SER A 97 -2.43 -10.98 -14.76
N TRP A 98 -3.38 -11.55 -14.01
CA TRP A 98 -3.54 -11.34 -12.56
C TRP A 98 -2.22 -11.51 -11.78
N ARG A 99 -1.31 -12.31 -12.35
CA ARG A 99 0.08 -12.54 -11.92
C ARG A 99 0.94 -11.27 -11.90
N LEU A 100 0.81 -10.38 -12.90
CA LEU A 100 1.58 -9.13 -12.96
C LEU A 100 1.16 -8.18 -11.84
N ASN A 101 -0.13 -7.95 -11.64
CA ASN A 101 -0.60 -7.08 -10.56
C ASN A 101 -0.25 -7.66 -9.18
N TYR A 102 -0.33 -8.98 -9.02
CA TYR A 102 0.12 -9.65 -7.81
C TYR A 102 1.61 -9.44 -7.56
N PHE A 103 2.44 -9.64 -8.57
CA PHE A 103 3.89 -9.43 -8.48
C PHE A 103 4.22 -7.96 -8.16
N LEU A 104 3.55 -7.01 -8.81
CA LEU A 104 3.73 -5.58 -8.55
C LEU A 104 3.32 -5.23 -7.11
N ALA A 105 2.16 -5.69 -6.64
CA ALA A 105 1.72 -5.44 -5.27
C ALA A 105 2.71 -6.00 -4.24
N LEU A 106 3.22 -7.22 -4.46
CA LEU A 106 4.27 -7.82 -3.62
C LEU A 106 5.56 -7.00 -3.68
N ALA A 107 6.05 -6.65 -4.87
CA ALA A 107 7.29 -5.89 -5.05
C ALA A 107 7.20 -4.50 -4.40
N PHE A 108 6.07 -3.82 -4.53
CA PHE A 108 5.85 -2.52 -3.91
C PHE A 108 5.70 -2.64 -2.39
N GLY A 109 5.10 -3.73 -1.90
CA GLY A 109 5.11 -4.08 -0.47
C GLY A 109 6.52 -4.19 0.07
N LEU A 110 7.43 -4.90 -0.63
CA LEU A 110 8.84 -5.00 -0.23
C LEU A 110 9.47 -3.61 -0.06
N VAL A 111 9.29 -2.71 -1.04
CA VAL A 111 9.84 -1.34 -0.98
C VAL A 111 9.26 -0.56 0.21
N HIS A 112 7.95 -0.59 0.40
CA HIS A 112 7.30 0.15 1.50
C HIS A 112 7.75 -0.35 2.88
N GLY A 113 7.92 -1.66 3.06
CA GLY A 113 8.37 -2.23 4.33
C GLY A 113 9.78 -1.75 4.74
N LEU A 114 10.64 -1.41 3.78
CA LEU A 114 11.95 -0.83 4.08
C LEU A 114 11.83 0.56 4.72
N GLY A 115 10.78 1.33 4.39
CA GLY A 115 10.60 2.71 4.88
C GLY A 115 10.31 2.78 6.37
N PHE A 116 9.80 1.69 6.95
CA PHE A 116 9.46 1.60 8.37
C PHE A 116 10.51 0.82 9.19
N ALA A 117 11.64 0.45 8.57
CA ALA A 117 12.71 -0.34 9.17
C ALA A 117 13.31 0.29 10.44
N ASN A 118 13.50 1.62 10.45
CA ASN A 118 14.07 2.33 11.60
C ASN A 118 13.14 2.27 12.82
N ASN A 119 11.85 2.48 12.61
CA ASN A 119 10.85 2.49 13.69
C ASN A 119 10.75 1.12 14.37
N ILE A 120 10.77 0.04 13.59
CA ILE A 120 10.71 -1.33 14.11
C ILE A 120 11.96 -1.68 14.91
N ARG A 121 13.15 -1.25 14.49
CA ARG A 121 14.39 -1.45 15.27
C ARG A 121 14.32 -0.80 16.65
N PHE A 122 13.75 0.40 16.75
CA PHE A 122 13.50 1.03 18.06
C PHE A 122 12.50 0.25 18.92
N MET A 123 11.46 -0.30 18.30
CA MET A 123 10.46 -1.15 18.99
C MET A 123 11.02 -2.52 19.44
N LEU A 124 12.16 -2.94 18.90
CA LEU A 124 12.81 -4.22 19.19
C LEU A 124 13.90 -4.15 20.27
N ALA A 125 14.37 -2.95 20.60
CA ALA A 125 15.38 -2.76 21.64
C ALA A 125 14.87 -3.08 23.06
N SER A 126 13.56 -3.34 23.23
CA SER A 126 12.88 -3.53 24.52
C SER A 126 12.82 -5.00 25.03
N ASP A 127 13.80 -5.86 24.73
CA ASP A 127 13.95 -7.24 25.25
C ASP A 127 12.77 -8.22 25.00
N GLN A 128 11.76 -7.84 24.21
CA GLN A 128 10.63 -8.71 23.85
C GLN A 128 10.84 -9.40 22.50
N GLY A 129 10.35 -10.64 22.36
CA GLY A 129 10.41 -11.38 21.10
C GLY A 129 9.64 -10.68 19.97
N ILE A 130 10.23 -10.62 18.78
CA ILE A 130 9.73 -9.87 17.61
C ILE A 130 8.42 -10.39 16.99
N ALA A 131 8.10 -11.67 17.21
CA ALA A 131 7.02 -12.34 16.50
C ALA A 131 5.64 -11.74 16.80
N LEU A 132 5.34 -11.51 18.08
CA LEU A 132 4.05 -10.93 18.48
C LEU A 132 3.90 -9.45 18.05
N PRO A 133 4.91 -8.58 18.22
CA PRO A 133 4.90 -7.24 17.66
C PRO A 133 4.65 -7.18 16.16
N LEU A 134 5.42 -7.94 15.37
CA LEU A 134 5.24 -7.97 13.92
C LEU A 134 3.89 -8.54 13.52
N PHE A 135 3.44 -9.59 14.18
CA PHE A 135 2.13 -10.19 13.89
C PHE A 135 1.00 -9.19 14.17
N GLY A 136 0.98 -8.56 15.35
CA GLY A 136 -0.01 -7.54 15.69
C GLY A 136 -0.01 -6.37 14.71
N PHE A 137 1.17 -5.85 14.40
CA PHE A 137 1.35 -4.78 13.42
C PHE A 137 0.80 -5.15 12.04
N ASN A 138 1.15 -6.33 11.49
CA ASN A 138 0.70 -6.72 10.16
C ASN A 138 -0.81 -6.99 10.09
N VAL A 139 -1.41 -7.52 11.18
CA VAL A 139 -2.87 -7.68 11.26
C VAL A 139 -3.57 -6.32 11.30
N GLY A 140 -3.02 -5.34 12.03
CA GLY A 140 -3.53 -3.97 12.05
C GLY A 140 -3.41 -3.29 10.68
N LEU A 141 -2.26 -3.47 10.03
CA LEU A 141 -1.98 -2.98 8.68
C LEU A 141 -2.98 -3.53 7.68
N GLU A 142 -3.14 -4.86 7.60
CA GLU A 142 -4.06 -5.50 6.65
C GLU A 142 -5.52 -5.08 6.91
N ALA A 143 -5.94 -4.96 8.18
CA ALA A 143 -7.26 -4.45 8.54
C ALA A 143 -7.50 -3.02 8.05
N GLY A 144 -6.51 -2.13 8.21
CA GLY A 144 -6.55 -0.77 7.70
C GLY A 144 -6.64 -0.73 6.17
N GLN A 145 -5.85 -1.55 5.48
CA GLN A 145 -5.89 -1.63 4.02
C GLN A 145 -7.24 -2.14 3.50
N ILE A 146 -7.82 -3.15 4.15
CA ILE A 146 -9.14 -3.68 3.82
C ILE A 146 -10.21 -2.60 3.96
N LEU A 147 -10.15 -1.77 5.01
CA LEU A 147 -11.10 -0.66 5.20
C LEU A 147 -11.01 0.35 4.04
N VAL A 148 -9.80 0.77 3.67
CA VAL A 148 -9.57 1.71 2.55
C VAL A 148 -10.06 1.13 1.23
N VAL A 149 -9.75 -0.15 0.96
CA VAL A 149 -10.24 -0.85 -0.25
C VAL A 149 -11.75 -0.95 -0.26
N ALA A 150 -12.38 -1.33 0.85
CA ALA A 150 -13.82 -1.42 0.95
C ALA A 150 -14.47 -0.06 0.62
N PHE A 151 -13.93 1.04 1.15
CA PHE A 151 -14.39 2.38 0.81
C PHE A 151 -14.28 2.69 -0.69
N ILE A 152 -13.12 2.42 -1.32
CA ILE A 152 -12.92 2.66 -2.75
C ILE A 152 -13.88 1.83 -3.60
N LEU A 153 -14.09 0.56 -3.27
CA LEU A 153 -14.98 -0.34 -4.01
C LEU A 153 -16.46 0.03 -3.84
N LEU A 154 -16.86 0.52 -2.67
CA LEU A 154 -18.22 1.04 -2.46
C LEU A 154 -18.45 2.34 -3.23
N MET A 155 -17.45 3.22 -3.29
CA MET A 155 -17.51 4.43 -4.12
C MET A 155 -17.53 4.11 -5.61
N SER A 156 -16.78 3.12 -6.06
CA SER A 156 -16.84 2.67 -7.45
C SER A 156 -18.23 2.12 -7.79
N TYR A 157 -18.85 1.35 -6.89
CA TYR A 157 -20.23 0.90 -7.07
C TYR A 157 -21.23 2.07 -7.14
N ALA A 158 -21.14 3.02 -6.22
CA ALA A 158 -22.05 4.16 -6.19
C ALA A 158 -21.93 5.04 -7.46
N LEU A 159 -20.70 5.36 -7.87
CA LEU A 159 -20.48 6.30 -8.97
C LEU A 159 -20.54 5.64 -10.34
N VAL A 160 -19.89 4.49 -10.50
CA VAL A 160 -19.81 3.80 -11.80
C VAL A 160 -21.08 2.99 -12.08
N ASN A 161 -21.55 2.20 -11.10
CA ASN A 161 -22.69 1.30 -11.32
C ASN A 161 -24.06 1.96 -11.08
N LYS A 162 -24.19 2.84 -10.08
CA LYS A 162 -25.48 3.50 -9.77
C LYS A 162 -25.65 4.84 -10.47
N ALA A 163 -24.65 5.72 -10.42
CA ALA A 163 -24.73 7.04 -11.06
C ALA A 163 -24.34 7.03 -12.55
N GLY A 164 -23.83 5.90 -13.07
CA GLY A 164 -23.49 5.75 -14.50
C GLY A 164 -22.23 6.50 -14.93
N LEU A 165 -21.34 6.88 -14.01
CA LEU A 165 -20.05 7.48 -14.34
C LEU A 165 -19.25 6.49 -15.21
N PRO A 166 -18.79 6.90 -16.41
CA PRO A 166 -18.00 6.00 -17.24
C PRO A 166 -16.72 5.57 -16.51
N ARG A 167 -16.45 4.26 -16.46
CA ARG A 167 -15.31 3.67 -15.73
C ARG A 167 -13.97 4.34 -16.06
N LYS A 168 -13.78 4.78 -17.31
CA LYS A 168 -12.57 5.51 -17.73
C LYS A 168 -12.33 6.80 -16.96
N TRP A 169 -13.39 7.53 -16.61
CA TRP A 169 -13.28 8.76 -15.83
C TRP A 169 -12.99 8.43 -14.37
N TRP A 170 -13.64 7.41 -13.80
CA TRP A 170 -13.31 6.91 -12.47
C TRP A 170 -11.83 6.54 -12.33
N VAL A 171 -11.34 5.64 -13.19
CA VAL A 171 -9.95 5.20 -13.17
C VAL A 171 -8.99 6.36 -13.45
N GLY A 172 -9.28 7.16 -14.48
CA GLY A 172 -8.43 8.26 -14.91
C GLY A 172 -8.29 9.34 -13.84
N SER A 173 -9.39 9.74 -13.18
CA SER A 173 -9.36 10.75 -12.12
C SER A 173 -8.59 10.26 -10.89
N LEU A 174 -8.86 9.05 -10.40
CA LEU A 174 -8.13 8.51 -9.25
C LEU A 174 -6.64 8.32 -9.54
N SER A 175 -6.31 7.82 -10.73
CA SER A 175 -4.92 7.64 -11.15
C SER A 175 -4.23 8.99 -11.34
N ALA A 176 -4.90 10.01 -11.87
CA ALA A 176 -4.34 11.36 -11.98
C ALA A 176 -4.05 11.96 -10.60
N ILE A 177 -4.97 11.83 -9.64
CA ILE A 177 -4.77 12.31 -8.26
C ILE A 177 -3.56 11.61 -7.63
N ALA A 178 -3.52 10.27 -7.69
CA ALA A 178 -2.41 9.48 -7.13
C ALA A 178 -1.07 9.83 -7.80
N MET A 179 -1.06 10.01 -9.13
CA MET A 179 0.14 10.37 -9.88
C MET A 179 0.63 11.77 -9.55
N MET A 180 -0.26 12.77 -9.45
CA MET A 180 0.14 14.15 -9.15
C MET A 180 0.72 14.26 -7.73
N ILE A 181 0.04 13.69 -6.74
CA ILE A 181 0.52 13.73 -5.35
C ILE A 181 1.78 12.87 -5.20
N GLY A 182 1.79 11.66 -5.78
CA GLY A 182 2.97 10.80 -5.79
C GLY A 182 4.18 11.46 -6.46
N ALA A 183 3.99 12.15 -7.59
CA ALA A 183 5.07 12.86 -8.26
C ALA A 183 5.59 14.04 -7.42
N TYR A 184 4.71 14.77 -6.75
CA TYR A 184 5.11 15.83 -5.82
C TYR A 184 5.98 15.29 -4.67
N ILE A 185 5.55 14.21 -4.00
CA ILE A 185 6.31 13.58 -2.92
C ILE A 185 7.64 13.00 -3.44
N CYS A 186 7.63 12.44 -4.64
CA CYS A 186 8.82 11.90 -5.31
C CYS A 186 9.88 12.97 -5.56
N LEU A 187 9.46 14.19 -5.95
CA LEU A 187 10.36 15.33 -6.12
C LEU A 187 10.86 15.88 -4.79
N GLU A 188 10.02 15.92 -3.77
CA GLU A 188 10.41 16.37 -2.42
C GLU A 188 11.46 15.43 -1.79
N ARG A 189 11.34 14.13 -2.04
CA ARG A 189 12.22 13.08 -1.52
C ARG A 189 13.31 12.67 -2.53
N TRP A 190 13.66 13.55 -3.46
CA TRP A 190 14.71 13.28 -4.44
C TRP A 190 16.08 13.10 -3.75
N PRO A 191 16.84 12.01 -4.01
CA PRO A 191 18.01 11.65 -3.21
C PRO A 191 19.31 12.39 -3.59
N PHE A 192 19.24 13.46 -4.40
CA PHE A 192 20.41 14.21 -4.88
C PHE A 192 20.29 15.72 -4.68
#